data_AF-A0A5E6MGD8-F1
#
_entry.id   AF-A0A5E6MGD8-F1
#
_cell.length_a   1.000
_cell.length_b   1.000
_cell.length_c   1.000
_cell.angle_alpha   90.00
_cell.angle_beta   90.00
_cell.angle_gamma   90.00
#
_symmetry.space_group_name_H-M   'P 1'
#
loop_
_entity.id
_entity.type
_entity.pdbx_description
1 polymer ?
#
loop_
_entity_poly.entity_id
_entity_poly.type
_entity_poly.pdbx_seq_one_letter_code
_entity_poly.pdbx_strand_id
1 'polypeptide(L)'
;MYGKSPNRGVGLSMLQDLVRQTMGTMVILSGCGWWMQDGELPSESGRLPRGASFGGTVCSICFRRKEIYDFNLMLREAWKVLGLSGASQDSGLFMSHEFFMKELFGGFLADGDLANAFRFNEVESKLGMHALVIFNFEGVTNRTASFANALFGGLAEDHPYDLVEKIRFKNCSPLIRSFLTCALSFGIERGKQLAHSGK
;
A
#
# COMPACT_ATOMS: atom_id res chain seq x y z
N MET A 1 -29.96 19.46 33.52
CA MET A 1 -30.32 19.25 32.10
C MET A 1 -29.09 19.54 31.25
N TYR A 2 -28.38 18.53 30.75
CA TYR A 2 -27.27 18.76 29.81
C TYR A 2 -27.85 19.10 28.43
N GLY A 3 -27.58 20.31 27.95
CA GLY A 3 -28.01 20.79 26.64
C GLY A 3 -27.55 19.84 25.54
N LYS A 4 -28.45 19.50 24.62
CA LYS A 4 -28.10 18.71 23.42
C LYS A 4 -26.98 19.46 22.70
N SER A 5 -25.84 18.80 22.51
CA SER A 5 -24.74 19.34 21.70
C SER A 5 -25.29 19.83 20.35
N PRO A 6 -24.96 21.06 19.92
CA PRO A 6 -25.43 21.62 18.64
C PRO A 6 -25.01 20.79 17.42
N ASN A 7 -24.05 19.88 17.60
CA ASN A 7 -23.52 19.01 16.54
C ASN A 7 -24.13 17.59 16.55
N ARG A 8 -25.18 17.35 17.32
CA ARG A 8 -25.80 16.03 17.44
C ARG A 8 -26.52 15.65 16.14
N GLY A 9 -25.83 14.90 15.29
CA GLY A 9 -26.35 14.37 14.02
C GLY A 9 -25.58 14.82 12.78
N VAL A 10 -24.93 15.97 12.82
CA VAL A 10 -24.20 16.55 11.66
C VAL A 10 -23.01 15.70 11.25
N GLY A 11 -22.25 15.19 12.22
CA GLY A 11 -21.12 14.29 11.94
C GLY A 11 -21.56 12.94 11.37
N LEU A 12 -22.74 12.45 11.75
CA LEU A 12 -23.25 11.16 11.30
C LEU A 12 -23.82 11.24 9.87
N SER A 13 -24.48 12.35 9.51
CA SER A 13 -24.97 12.55 8.14
C SER A 13 -23.83 12.74 7.14
N MET A 14 -22.77 13.49 7.52
CA MET A 14 -21.56 13.60 6.69
C MET A 14 -20.85 12.25 6.51
N LEU A 15 -20.74 11.46 7.58
CA LEU A 15 -20.19 10.11 7.49
C LEU A 15 -21.06 9.20 6.61
N GLN A 16 -22.38 9.26 6.73
CA GLN A 16 -23.29 8.49 5.89
C GLN A 16 -23.17 8.85 4.40
N ASP A 17 -23.04 10.13 4.07
CA ASP A 17 -22.88 10.56 2.67
C ASP A 17 -21.50 10.20 2.11
N LEU A 18 -20.44 10.29 2.93
CA LEU A 18 -19.11 9.77 2.58
C LEU A 18 -19.18 8.27 2.28
N VAL A 19 -19.88 7.51 3.11
CA VAL A 19 -20.02 6.06 2.96
C VAL A 19 -20.83 5.69 1.72
N ARG A 20 -21.89 6.43 1.41
CA ARG A 20 -22.67 6.23 0.18
C ARG A 20 -21.85 6.47 -1.08
N GLN A 21 -20.81 7.28 -1.00
CA GLN A 21 -19.89 7.56 -2.11
C GLN A 21 -18.72 6.56 -2.17
N THR A 22 -18.37 5.93 -1.05
CA THR A 22 -17.32 4.90 -1.00
C THR A 22 -17.91 3.51 -1.16
N MET A 23 -17.48 2.73 -2.14
CA MET A 23 -17.92 1.33 -2.35
C MET A 23 -17.41 0.33 -1.28
N GLY A 24 -16.95 0.83 -0.13
CA GLY A 24 -16.37 0.05 0.96
C GLY A 24 -17.37 -0.33 2.06
N THR A 25 -16.87 -1.02 3.08
CA THR A 25 -17.60 -1.35 4.31
C THR A 25 -17.20 -0.39 5.42
N MET A 26 -18.15 0.28 6.06
CA MET A 26 -17.93 1.09 7.26
C MET A 26 -18.54 0.41 8.48
N VAL A 27 -17.81 0.39 9.59
CA VAL A 27 -18.29 -0.01 10.91
C VAL A 27 -18.08 1.12 11.91
N ILE A 28 -19.14 1.47 12.65
CA ILE A 28 -19.11 2.42 13.76
C ILE A 28 -19.46 1.70 15.04
N LEU A 29 -18.64 1.86 16.08
CA LEU A 29 -18.87 1.36 17.44
C LEU A 29 -18.95 2.55 18.39
N SER A 30 -20.03 2.68 19.15
CA SER A 30 -20.17 3.76 20.14
C SER A 30 -21.03 3.32 21.31
N GLY A 31 -20.51 3.48 22.53
CA GLY A 31 -21.19 3.03 23.75
C GLY A 31 -21.48 1.53 23.71
N CYS A 32 -22.74 1.12 23.79
CA CYS A 32 -23.16 -0.28 23.72
C CYS A 32 -23.73 -0.69 22.35
N GLY A 33 -23.59 0.17 21.34
CA GLY A 33 -24.17 -0.02 20.02
C GLY A 33 -23.11 -0.13 18.92
N TRP A 34 -23.50 -0.77 17.83
CA TRP A 34 -22.73 -0.80 16.60
C TRP A 34 -23.63 -0.55 15.39
N TRP A 35 -23.04 -0.01 14.33
CA TRP A 35 -23.67 0.23 13.04
C TRP A 35 -22.69 -0.16 11.94
N MET A 36 -23.19 -0.78 10.88
CA MET A 36 -22.41 -1.20 9.73
C MET A 36 -23.13 -0.83 8.44
N GLN A 37 -22.39 -0.36 7.45
CA GLN A 37 -22.88 -0.16 6.09
C GLN A 37 -21.87 -0.78 5.13
N ASP A 38 -22.31 -1.75 4.37
CA ASP A 38 -21.59 -2.29 3.23
C ASP A 38 -22.07 -1.54 1.98
N GLY A 39 -21.17 -1.05 1.13
CA GLY A 39 -21.51 -0.21 -0.02
C GLY A 39 -22.59 -0.79 -0.97
N GLU A 40 -22.84 -2.10 -0.93
CA GLU A 40 -23.87 -2.76 -1.75
C GLU A 40 -25.11 -3.20 -0.97
N LEU A 41 -25.02 -3.36 0.36
CA LEU A 41 -26.10 -3.93 1.19
C LEU A 41 -26.77 -2.86 2.06
N PRO A 42 -28.02 -3.08 2.52
CA PRO A 42 -28.65 -2.20 3.50
C PRO A 42 -27.82 -2.10 4.79
N SER A 43 -27.83 -0.93 5.45
CA SER A 43 -27.15 -0.77 6.74
C SER A 43 -27.71 -1.72 7.79
N GLU A 44 -26.84 -2.27 8.62
CA GLU A 44 -27.18 -3.06 9.78
C GLU A 44 -26.81 -2.32 11.07
N SER A 45 -27.50 -2.62 12.16
CA SER A 45 -27.15 -2.11 13.48
C SER A 45 -27.56 -3.06 14.59
N GLY A 46 -26.86 -2.99 15.71
CA GLY A 46 -27.13 -3.85 16.84
C GLY A 46 -26.55 -3.33 18.14
N ARG A 47 -26.67 -4.17 19.17
CA ARG A 47 -26.03 -3.95 20.46
C ARG A 47 -24.82 -4.86 20.61
N LEU A 48 -23.83 -4.37 21.33
CA LEU A 48 -22.70 -5.17 21.79
C LEU A 48 -23.18 -6.24 22.79
N PRO A 49 -22.42 -7.34 22.98
CA PRO A 49 -22.72 -8.35 23.98
C PRO A 49 -22.92 -7.75 25.38
N ARG A 50 -23.73 -8.42 26.22
CA ARG A 50 -24.03 -7.92 27.58
C ARG A 50 -22.73 -7.66 28.36
N GLY A 51 -22.61 -6.46 28.92
CA GLY A 51 -21.43 -6.02 29.68
C GLY A 51 -20.34 -5.36 28.83
N ALA A 52 -20.40 -5.44 27.50
CA ALA A 52 -19.48 -4.72 26.63
C ALA A 52 -19.95 -3.28 26.40
N SER A 53 -19.05 -2.33 26.60
CA SER A 53 -19.27 -0.93 26.24
C SER A 53 -17.95 -0.31 25.79
N PHE A 54 -18.03 0.62 24.86
CA PHE A 54 -16.90 1.38 24.38
C PHE A 54 -17.04 2.83 24.85
N GLY A 55 -16.07 3.29 25.65
CA GLY A 55 -16.08 4.63 26.25
C GLY A 55 -15.86 5.80 25.27
N GLY A 56 -15.83 5.52 23.97
CA GLY A 56 -15.65 6.50 22.90
C GLY A 56 -16.43 6.12 21.64
N THR A 57 -15.91 6.54 20.48
CA THR A 57 -16.43 6.13 19.18
C THR A 57 -15.28 5.59 18.35
N VAL A 58 -15.41 4.36 17.85
CA VAL A 58 -14.50 3.81 16.81
C VAL A 58 -15.23 3.87 15.48
N CYS A 59 -14.51 4.31 14.46
CA CYS A 59 -14.91 4.23 13.07
C CYS A 59 -13.86 3.42 12.32
N SER A 60 -14.27 2.35 11.64
CA SER A 60 -13.44 1.59 10.72
C SER A 60 -14.05 1.65 9.33
N ILE A 61 -13.21 1.88 8.32
CA ILE A 61 -13.62 1.86 6.91
C ILE A 61 -12.68 0.89 6.20
N CYS A 62 -13.26 -0.09 5.52
CA CYS A 62 -12.59 -1.08 4.70
C CYS A 62 -12.97 -0.85 3.25
N PHE A 63 -11.99 -0.89 2.35
CA PHE A 63 -12.22 -0.75 0.90
C PHE A 63 -11.79 -2.04 0.20
N ARG A 64 -12.43 -2.41 -0.91
CA ARG A 64 -11.93 -3.53 -1.71
C ARG A 64 -10.68 -3.07 -2.46
N ARG A 65 -9.68 -3.95 -2.63
CA ARG A 65 -8.41 -3.62 -3.30
C ARG A 65 -8.59 -2.99 -4.70
N LYS A 66 -9.64 -3.40 -5.42
CA LYS A 66 -10.00 -2.86 -6.74
C LYS A 66 -10.51 -1.42 -6.72
N GLU A 67 -10.91 -0.90 -5.56
CA GLU A 67 -11.55 0.42 -5.38
C GLU A 67 -10.55 1.47 -4.88
N ILE A 68 -9.37 1.05 -4.43
CA ILE A 68 -8.31 1.96 -3.98
C ILE A 68 -7.33 2.18 -5.13
N TYR A 69 -7.54 3.26 -5.88
CA TYR A 69 -6.63 3.67 -6.96
C TYR A 69 -5.29 4.17 -6.43
N ASP A 70 -5.30 4.89 -5.30
CA ASP A 70 -4.09 5.37 -4.63
C ASP A 70 -4.35 5.51 -3.11
N PHE A 71 -3.93 4.49 -2.37
CA PHE A 71 -4.08 4.44 -0.91
C PHE A 71 -3.33 5.57 -0.21
N ASN A 72 -2.19 5.99 -0.78
CA ASN A 72 -1.34 7.02 -0.19
C ASN A 72 -1.99 8.39 -0.31
N LEU A 73 -2.57 8.70 -1.47
CA LEU A 73 -3.32 9.93 -1.65
C LEU A 73 -4.52 9.99 -0.69
N MET A 74 -5.26 8.88 -0.57
CA MET A 74 -6.42 8.80 0.31
C MET A 74 -6.05 9.04 1.79
N LEU A 75 -4.97 8.43 2.27
CA LEU A 75 -4.47 8.64 3.63
C LEU A 75 -3.98 10.07 3.88
N ARG A 76 -3.27 10.66 2.91
CA ARG A 76 -2.78 12.04 3.00
C ARG A 76 -3.93 13.04 3.10
N GLU A 77 -4.95 12.88 2.26
CA GLU A 77 -6.14 13.74 2.31
C GLU A 77 -6.93 13.53 3.60
N ALA A 78 -7.08 12.29 4.07
CA ALA A 78 -7.71 12.01 5.36
C ALA A 78 -6.99 12.71 6.53
N TRP A 79 -5.66 12.66 6.58
CA TRP A 79 -4.87 13.35 7.60
C TRP A 79 -5.02 14.86 7.55
N LYS A 80 -5.05 15.43 6.35
CA LYS A 80 -5.26 16.87 6.12
C LYS A 80 -6.63 17.30 6.63
N VAL A 81 -7.67 16.55 6.31
CA VAL A 81 -9.05 16.82 6.76
C VAL A 81 -9.20 16.68 8.28
N LEU A 82 -8.53 15.71 8.88
CA LEU A 82 -8.57 15.49 10.34
C LEU A 82 -7.70 16.46 11.15
N GLY A 83 -6.98 17.39 10.50
CA GLY A 83 -6.10 18.33 11.19
C GLY A 83 -4.90 17.66 11.86
N LEU A 84 -4.57 16.44 11.47
CA LEU A 84 -3.43 15.67 12.00
C LEU A 84 -2.09 16.12 11.39
N SER A 85 -2.12 17.12 10.50
CA SER A 85 -0.98 17.69 9.77
C SER A 85 0.03 18.45 10.65
N GLY A 86 -0.25 18.62 11.94
CA GLY A 86 0.62 19.29 12.91
C GLY A 86 1.64 18.37 13.59
N ALA A 87 1.51 17.04 13.46
CA ALA A 87 2.62 16.15 13.75
C ALA A 87 3.63 16.31 12.62
N SER A 88 4.85 16.74 12.97
CA SER A 88 5.95 17.01 12.07
C SER A 88 5.95 16.12 10.82
N GLN A 89 5.97 16.75 9.65
CA GLN A 89 6.23 16.08 8.36
C GLN A 89 7.60 15.38 8.30
N ASP A 90 8.43 15.53 9.34
CA ASP A 90 9.57 14.69 9.62
C ASP A 90 9.30 13.72 10.76
N SER A 91 9.77 12.48 10.59
CA SER A 91 9.78 11.33 11.50
C SER A 91 8.50 10.46 11.59
N GLY A 92 8.42 9.45 10.70
CA GLY A 92 8.19 8.09 11.20
C GLY A 92 7.21 7.16 10.46
N LEU A 93 6.23 7.65 9.68
CA LEU A 93 5.20 6.76 9.10
C LEU A 93 5.37 6.38 7.63
N PHE A 94 6.19 7.11 6.87
CA PHE A 94 6.63 6.69 5.53
C PHE A 94 8.01 6.03 5.64
N MET A 95 8.10 4.92 6.38
CA MET A 95 9.36 4.20 6.53
C MET A 95 9.83 3.67 5.18
N SER A 96 11.13 3.79 4.90
CA SER A 96 11.74 2.99 3.85
C SER A 96 11.68 1.51 4.24
N HIS A 97 11.33 0.64 3.30
CA HIS A 97 11.47 -0.80 3.48
C HIS A 97 12.75 -1.28 2.79
N GLU A 98 13.58 -2.06 3.49
CA GLU A 98 14.83 -2.59 2.93
C GLU A 98 14.74 -4.12 2.84
N PHE A 99 14.93 -4.65 1.64
CA PHE A 99 15.03 -6.08 1.37
C PHE A 99 16.52 -6.49 1.33
N PHE A 100 16.91 -7.38 2.23
CA PHE A 100 18.27 -7.95 2.26
C PHE A 100 18.34 -9.16 1.35
N MET A 101 18.81 -8.97 0.12
CA MET A 101 18.71 -9.97 -0.95
C MET A 101 19.45 -11.27 -0.60
N LYS A 102 20.58 -11.18 0.12
CA LYS A 102 21.33 -12.36 0.55
C LYS A 102 20.56 -13.19 1.58
N GLU A 103 19.81 -12.57 2.48
CA GLU A 103 19.05 -13.27 3.51
C GLU A 103 17.84 -13.98 2.91
N LEU A 104 17.22 -13.36 1.90
CA LEU A 104 16.06 -13.89 1.20
C LEU A 104 16.42 -15.03 0.23
N PHE A 105 17.58 -14.96 -0.41
CA PHE A 105 17.89 -15.78 -1.58
C PHE A 105 19.29 -16.40 -1.59
N GLY A 106 20.12 -16.10 -0.60
CA GLY A 106 21.52 -16.52 -0.56
C GLY A 106 22.47 -15.63 -1.38
N GLY A 107 23.74 -16.02 -1.43
CA GLY A 107 24.79 -15.24 -2.11
C GLY A 107 24.71 -15.27 -3.65
N PHE A 108 23.99 -16.23 -4.23
CA PHE A 108 23.82 -16.38 -5.68
C PHE A 108 22.33 -16.40 -6.04
N LEU A 109 21.85 -15.33 -6.67
CA LEU A 109 20.43 -15.16 -6.98
C LEU A 109 20.10 -15.81 -8.33
N ALA A 110 19.61 -17.05 -8.34
CA ALA A 110 19.48 -17.84 -9.57
C ALA A 110 18.06 -18.17 -10.00
N ASP A 111 17.12 -18.21 -9.06
CA ASP A 111 15.77 -18.73 -9.27
C ASP A 111 14.78 -17.63 -9.73
N GLY A 112 14.41 -17.67 -11.01
CA GLY A 112 13.48 -16.71 -11.60
C GLY A 112 12.04 -16.86 -11.11
N ASP A 113 11.60 -18.08 -10.83
CA ASP A 113 10.22 -18.35 -10.39
C ASP A 113 10.02 -17.84 -8.97
N LEU A 114 10.98 -18.10 -8.10
CA LEU A 114 11.03 -17.57 -6.74
C LEU A 114 11.08 -16.02 -6.75
N ALA A 115 11.88 -15.42 -7.65
CA ALA A 115 11.97 -13.97 -7.79
C ALA A 115 10.64 -13.34 -8.23
N ASN A 116 9.94 -13.98 -9.17
CA ASN A 116 8.63 -13.53 -9.62
C ASN A 116 7.57 -13.66 -8.52
N ALA A 117 7.56 -14.77 -7.78
CA ALA A 117 6.65 -14.96 -6.65
C ALA A 117 6.89 -13.90 -5.56
N PHE A 118 8.15 -13.62 -5.24
CA PHE A 118 8.53 -12.57 -4.28
C PHE A 118 8.07 -11.17 -4.73
N ARG A 119 8.17 -10.86 -6.03
CA ARG A 119 7.69 -9.60 -6.60
C ARG A 119 6.23 -9.33 -6.25
N PHE A 120 5.35 -10.27 -6.58
CA PHE A 120 3.91 -10.13 -6.39
C PHE A 120 3.49 -10.20 -4.92
N ASN A 121 4.10 -11.10 -4.15
CA ASN A 121 3.66 -11.37 -2.78
C ASN A 121 4.18 -10.33 -1.79
N GLU A 122 5.42 -9.86 -2.00
CA GLU A 122 6.10 -8.97 -1.05
C GLU A 122 6.31 -7.59 -1.64
N VAL A 123 7.02 -7.49 -2.76
CA VAL A 123 7.51 -6.19 -3.26
C VAL A 123 6.38 -5.25 -3.63
N GLU A 124 5.40 -5.69 -4.40
CA GLU A 124 4.28 -4.83 -4.83
C GLU A 124 3.44 -4.35 -3.65
N SER A 125 3.23 -5.21 -2.65
CA SER A 125 2.61 -4.81 -1.38
C SER A 125 3.39 -3.69 -0.71
N LYS A 126 4.73 -3.82 -0.64
CA LYS A 126 5.58 -2.78 -0.04
C LYS A 126 5.65 -1.49 -0.85
N LEU A 127 5.62 -1.55 -2.19
CA LEU A 127 5.58 -0.37 -3.05
C LEU A 127 4.30 0.47 -2.85
N GLY A 128 3.18 -0.19 -2.53
CA GLY A 128 1.93 0.48 -2.19
C GLY A 128 1.94 1.13 -0.81
N MET A 129 2.70 0.58 0.15
CA MET A 129 2.69 1.00 1.56
C MET A 129 3.84 1.93 1.95
N HIS A 130 4.98 1.86 1.26
CA HIS A 130 6.20 2.56 1.64
C HIS A 130 6.57 3.63 0.62
N ALA A 131 7.10 4.76 1.10
CA ALA A 131 7.59 5.83 0.23
C ALA A 131 8.89 5.46 -0.50
N LEU A 132 9.66 4.51 0.06
CA LEU A 132 10.93 4.07 -0.48
C LEU A 132 11.10 2.57 -0.24
N VAL A 133 11.43 1.82 -1.29
CA VAL A 133 11.78 0.41 -1.24
C VAL A 133 13.23 0.27 -1.69
N ILE A 134 14.07 -0.30 -0.82
CA ILE A 134 15.50 -0.44 -1.01
C ILE A 134 15.82 -1.92 -1.18
N PHE A 135 16.53 -2.27 -2.24
CA PHE A 135 17.09 -3.61 -2.42
C PHE A 135 18.58 -3.57 -2.07
N ASN A 136 18.96 -4.26 -1.00
CA ASN A 136 20.33 -4.33 -0.52
C ASN A 136 21.02 -5.62 -1.00
N PHE A 137 22.09 -5.46 -1.78
CA PHE A 137 22.86 -6.55 -2.39
C PHE A 137 24.15 -6.88 -1.63
N GLU A 138 24.27 -6.44 -0.38
CA GLU A 138 25.43 -6.78 0.44
C GLU A 138 25.62 -8.29 0.57
N GLY A 139 26.82 -8.74 0.23
CA GLY A 139 27.18 -10.16 0.24
C GLY A 139 26.54 -11.01 -0.85
N VAL A 140 25.84 -10.41 -1.81
CA VAL A 140 25.45 -11.07 -3.08
C VAL A 140 26.64 -11.04 -4.03
N THR A 141 27.11 -12.20 -4.46
CA THR A 141 28.29 -12.34 -5.32
C THR A 141 27.92 -12.40 -6.80
N ASN A 142 26.79 -13.02 -7.13
CA ASN A 142 26.37 -13.19 -8.52
C ASN A 142 24.84 -13.39 -8.64
N ARG A 143 24.33 -13.38 -9.87
CA ARG A 143 22.94 -13.69 -10.19
C ARG A 143 22.73 -14.09 -11.64
N THR A 144 21.57 -14.65 -11.96
CA THR A 144 21.14 -14.97 -13.32
C THR A 144 20.33 -13.84 -13.95
N ALA A 145 20.32 -13.79 -15.29
CA ALA A 145 19.45 -12.89 -16.04
C ALA A 145 17.96 -13.21 -15.81
N SER A 146 17.60 -14.49 -15.64
CA SER A 146 16.23 -14.90 -15.33
C SER A 146 15.74 -14.30 -14.00
N PHE A 147 16.54 -14.37 -12.93
CA PHE A 147 16.22 -13.75 -11.65
C PHE A 147 16.03 -12.23 -11.81
N ALA A 148 16.98 -11.55 -12.47
CA ALA A 148 16.94 -10.11 -12.62
C ALA A 148 15.73 -9.63 -13.44
N ASN A 149 15.40 -10.34 -14.52
CA ASN A 149 14.25 -10.00 -15.37
C ASN A 149 12.92 -10.31 -14.69
N ALA A 150 12.80 -11.45 -14.01
CA ALA A 150 11.58 -11.84 -13.31
C ALA A 150 11.19 -10.84 -12.21
N LEU A 151 12.18 -10.32 -11.47
CA LEU A 151 11.94 -9.34 -10.42
C LEU A 151 11.95 -7.90 -10.95
N PHE A 152 13.11 -7.42 -11.40
CA PHE A 152 13.29 -6.01 -11.71
C PHE A 152 12.78 -5.64 -13.10
N GLY A 153 12.93 -6.53 -14.08
CA GLY A 153 12.34 -6.34 -15.41
C GLY A 153 10.81 -6.26 -15.33
N GLY A 154 10.19 -7.20 -14.63
CA GLY A 154 8.74 -7.19 -14.36
C GLY A 154 8.28 -5.93 -13.62
N LEU A 155 8.99 -5.50 -12.57
CA LEU A 155 8.67 -4.24 -11.87
C LEU A 155 8.77 -3.02 -12.79
N ALA A 156 9.78 -2.98 -13.66
CA ALA A 156 9.98 -1.86 -14.57
C ALA A 156 8.92 -1.76 -15.67
N GLU A 157 8.36 -2.91 -16.06
CA GLU A 157 7.26 -3.00 -17.01
C GLU A 157 5.92 -2.62 -16.37
N ASP A 158 5.60 -3.20 -15.21
CA ASP A 158 4.28 -3.04 -14.57
C ASP A 158 4.16 -1.73 -13.79
N HIS A 159 5.28 -1.23 -13.23
CA HIS A 159 5.33 -0.06 -12.35
C HIS A 159 6.46 0.94 -12.73
N PRO A 160 6.50 1.46 -13.98
CA PRO A 160 7.61 2.28 -14.46
C PRO A 160 7.80 3.58 -13.66
N TYR A 161 6.72 4.18 -13.15
CA TYR A 161 6.79 5.42 -12.35
C TYR A 161 7.30 5.16 -10.94
N ASP A 162 6.75 4.15 -10.24
CA ASP A 162 7.19 3.79 -8.89
C ASP A 162 8.67 3.35 -8.88
N LEU A 163 9.15 2.71 -9.95
CA LEU A 163 10.56 2.35 -10.09
C LEU A 163 11.49 3.58 -9.96
N VAL A 164 11.15 4.68 -10.62
CA VAL A 164 11.98 5.90 -10.61
C VAL A 164 11.88 6.60 -9.26
N GLU A 165 10.67 6.73 -8.74
CA GLU A 165 10.42 7.54 -7.55
C GLU A 165 10.78 6.80 -6.26
N LYS A 166 10.40 5.53 -6.14
CA LYS A 166 10.39 4.78 -4.88
C LYS A 166 11.43 3.68 -4.79
N ILE A 167 12.03 3.21 -5.87
CA ILE A 167 12.98 2.08 -5.80
C ILE A 167 14.42 2.58 -5.73
N ARG A 168 15.20 2.03 -4.79
CA ARG A 168 16.64 2.25 -4.69
C ARG A 168 17.41 0.94 -4.58
N PHE A 169 18.62 0.95 -5.08
CA PHE A 169 19.53 -0.19 -5.06
C PHE A 169 20.78 0.18 -4.25
N LYS A 170 21.08 -0.62 -3.23
CA LYS A 170 22.18 -0.38 -2.29
C LYS A 170 23.18 -1.54 -2.35
N ASN A 171 24.45 -1.25 -2.07
CA ASN A 171 25.54 -2.24 -2.00
C ASN A 171 25.68 -3.13 -3.27
N CYS A 172 25.36 -2.57 -4.44
CA CYS A 172 25.48 -3.29 -5.71
C CYS A 172 26.93 -3.27 -6.22
N SER A 173 27.53 -4.47 -6.36
CA SER A 173 28.80 -4.63 -7.08
C SER A 173 28.66 -4.21 -8.56
N PRO A 174 29.76 -3.89 -9.27
CA PRO A 174 29.69 -3.51 -10.68
C PRO A 174 28.96 -4.53 -11.56
N LEU A 175 29.18 -5.83 -11.30
CA LEU A 175 28.49 -6.92 -11.99
C LEU A 175 26.98 -6.89 -11.73
N ILE A 176 26.57 -6.74 -10.46
CA ILE A 176 25.16 -6.62 -10.11
C ILE A 176 24.54 -5.38 -10.77
N ARG A 177 25.22 -4.23 -10.77
CA ARG A 177 24.72 -3.02 -11.44
C ARG A 177 24.47 -3.25 -12.93
N SER A 178 25.42 -3.87 -13.64
CA SER A 178 25.28 -4.16 -15.07
C SER A 178 24.02 -4.97 -15.37
N PHE A 179 23.80 -6.06 -14.64
CA PHE A 179 22.58 -6.86 -14.77
C PHE A 179 21.30 -6.07 -14.44
N LEU A 180 21.36 -5.09 -13.51
CA LEU A 180 20.16 -4.35 -13.06
C LEU A 180 19.78 -3.41 -14.19
N THR A 181 20.76 -2.69 -14.72
CA THR A 181 20.59 -1.82 -15.87
C THR A 181 20.01 -2.59 -17.05
N CYS A 182 20.55 -3.77 -17.40
CA CYS A 182 19.99 -4.58 -18.48
C CYS A 182 18.52 -4.94 -18.22
N ALA A 183 18.21 -5.53 -17.06
CA ALA A 183 16.84 -5.97 -16.74
C ALA A 183 15.84 -4.81 -16.74
N LEU A 184 16.21 -3.67 -16.15
CA LEU A 184 15.35 -2.48 -16.11
C LEU A 184 15.14 -1.90 -17.51
N SER A 185 16.19 -1.78 -18.33
CA SER A 185 16.07 -1.30 -19.70
C SER A 185 15.12 -2.17 -20.53
N PHE A 186 15.27 -3.50 -20.46
CA PHE A 186 14.39 -4.43 -21.15
C PHE A 186 12.94 -4.34 -20.66
N GLY A 187 12.71 -4.23 -19.35
CA GLY A 187 11.36 -4.08 -18.79
C GLY A 187 10.66 -2.80 -19.23
N ILE A 188 11.36 -1.66 -19.19
CA ILE A 188 10.83 -0.36 -19.64
C ILE A 188 10.47 -0.40 -21.13
N GLU A 189 11.32 -1.00 -21.97
CA GLU A 189 11.04 -1.15 -23.41
C GLU A 189 9.82 -2.02 -23.65
N ARG A 190 9.68 -3.15 -22.95
CA ARG A 190 8.53 -4.05 -23.08
C ARG A 190 7.23 -3.38 -22.66
N GLY A 191 7.23 -2.68 -21.53
CA GLY A 191 6.07 -1.91 -21.06
C GLY A 191 5.62 -0.83 -22.05
N LYS A 192 6.57 -0.14 -22.69
CA LYS A 192 6.27 0.81 -23.77
C LYS A 192 5.62 0.13 -24.97
N GLN A 193 6.15 -0.99 -25.44
CA GLN A 193 5.60 -1.70 -26.60
C GLN A 193 4.15 -2.15 -26.37
N LEU A 194 3.86 -2.73 -25.20
CA LEU A 194 2.50 -3.17 -24.85
C LEU A 194 1.50 -2.01 -24.81
N ALA A 195 1.91 -0.85 -24.30
CA ALA A 195 1.07 0.36 -24.29
C ALA A 195 0.76 0.89 -25.70
N HIS A 196 1.62 0.62 -26.69
CA HIS A 196 1.41 1.01 -28.09
C HIS A 196 0.61 -0.03 -28.88
N SER A 197 0.71 -1.31 -28.56
CA SER A 197 -0.01 -2.40 -29.23
C SER A 197 -1.46 -2.60 -28.72
N GLY A 198 -1.83 -1.98 -27.60
CA GLY A 198 -3.18 -2.03 -27.02
C GLY A 198 -4.14 -0.91 -27.45
N LYS A 199 -3.80 -0.13 -28.49
CA LYS A 199 -4.66 0.89 -29.13
C LYS A 199 -5.06 0.44 -30.52
#